data_AF-A0A183P6K3-F1
#
_entry.id   AF-A0A183P6K3-F1
#
_cell.length_a   1.000
_cell.length_b   1.000
_cell.length_c   1.000
_cell.angle_alpha   90.00
_cell.angle_beta   90.00
_cell.angle_gamma   90.00
#
_symmetry.space_group_name_H-M   'P 1'
#
loop_
_entity.id
_entity.type
_entity.pdbx_description
1 polymer ?
#
loop_
_entity_poly.entity_id
_entity_poly.type
_entity_poly.pdbx_seq_one_letter_code
_entity_poly.pdbx_strand_id
1 'polypeptide(L)'
;MYIKVICLLIRNKLVCFHFSGDYDIIINGNIVGSYAGSGSFGELALMYNTPRAATIIAKTDGVLWALDRTTFQHIVLRQAFLKRQLYENLLSSVPLLGSLSAYERTNLADALGSHTYEDGTWIIQEGEPGEEMYFIEEGCVVISTKNSKGEEIVLKQLHKNDYFGELALILHEPRKASARAVGRTKLAGP
;
A
#
# COMPACT_ATOMS: atom_id res chain seq x y z
N MET A 1 -22.22 -11.12 20.70
CA MET A 1 -23.61 -11.27 20.23
C MET A 1 -23.66 -12.53 19.36
N TYR A 2 -24.00 -13.66 19.97
CA TYR A 2 -24.01 -14.99 19.34
C TYR A 2 -25.19 -15.07 18.36
N ILE A 3 -24.91 -14.96 17.07
CA ILE A 3 -25.92 -15.21 16.04
C ILE A 3 -25.94 -16.72 15.83
N LYS A 4 -27.00 -17.41 16.27
CA LYS A 4 -27.34 -18.76 15.78
C LYS A 4 -27.65 -18.60 14.29
N VAL A 5 -26.69 -18.92 13.43
CA VAL A 5 -26.80 -18.69 12.00
C VAL A 5 -27.57 -19.84 11.35
N ILE A 6 -28.91 -19.72 11.28
CA ILE A 6 -29.64 -20.33 10.16
C ILE A 6 -29.24 -19.50 8.93
N CYS A 7 -28.21 -19.95 8.22
CA CYS A 7 -27.65 -19.20 7.09
C CYS A 7 -28.49 -19.40 5.82
N LEU A 8 -29.75 -18.97 5.86
CA LEU A 8 -30.38 -18.47 4.62
C LEU A 8 -29.72 -17.12 4.34
N LEU A 9 -28.57 -17.13 3.66
CA LEU A 9 -27.86 -15.96 3.14
C LEU A 9 -28.77 -15.26 2.10
N ILE A 10 -29.77 -14.53 2.59
CA ILE A 10 -30.84 -13.89 1.81
C ILE A 10 -30.42 -12.50 1.27
N ARG A 11 -29.25 -11.96 1.61
CA ARG A 11 -28.85 -10.62 1.12
C ARG A 11 -27.44 -10.61 0.54
N ASN A 12 -27.37 -10.28 -0.75
CA ASN A 12 -26.24 -10.18 -1.71
C ASN A 12 -25.00 -9.36 -1.25
N LYS A 13 -24.58 -9.39 0.01
CA LYS A 13 -23.60 -8.42 0.51
C LYS A 13 -22.50 -8.97 1.41
N LEU A 14 -22.38 -10.27 1.65
CA LEU A 14 -21.44 -10.82 2.64
C LEU A 14 -20.58 -11.93 2.04
N VAL A 15 -19.27 -11.87 2.31
CA VAL A 15 -18.29 -12.90 1.92
C VAL A 15 -17.64 -13.48 3.16
N CYS A 16 -17.53 -14.81 3.21
CA CYS A 16 -17.01 -15.52 4.38
C CYS A 16 -15.57 -15.97 4.14
N PHE A 17 -14.64 -15.52 4.99
CA PHE A 17 -13.20 -15.76 4.84
C PHE A 17 -12.63 -16.81 5.79
N HIS A 18 -13.39 -17.17 6.82
CA HIS A 18 -13.01 -18.21 7.77
C HIS A 18 -14.26 -18.74 8.46
N PHE A 19 -14.35 -20.06 8.62
CA PHE A 19 -15.41 -20.66 9.39
C PHE A 19 -15.00 -21.94 10.11
N SER A 20 -15.67 -22.18 11.23
CA SER A 20 -15.78 -23.50 11.84
C SER A 20 -17.12 -24.14 11.47
N GLY A 21 -17.18 -25.46 11.49
CA GLY A 21 -18.35 -26.24 11.08
C GLY A 21 -18.29 -26.69 9.62
N ASP A 22 -19.29 -27.47 9.24
CA ASP A 22 -19.39 -28.13 7.94
C ASP A 22 -20.56 -27.53 7.16
N TYR A 23 -20.37 -27.32 5.86
CA TYR A 23 -21.32 -26.60 5.02
C TYR A 23 -21.48 -27.29 3.66
N ASP A 24 -22.72 -27.48 3.20
CA ASP A 24 -22.99 -28.01 1.86
C ASP A 24 -23.19 -26.86 0.86
N ILE A 25 -22.71 -27.06 -0.37
CA ILE A 25 -22.86 -26.16 -1.52
C ILE A 25 -23.96 -26.71 -2.42
N ILE A 26 -24.99 -25.91 -2.68
CA ILE A 26 -26.19 -26.29 -3.43
C ILE A 26 -26.34 -25.39 -4.65
N ILE A 27 -26.45 -26.00 -5.83
CA ILE A 27 -26.77 -25.32 -7.09
C ILE A 27 -28.00 -26.00 -7.69
N ASN A 28 -29.02 -25.22 -8.04
CA ASN A 28 -30.28 -25.73 -8.62
C ASN A 28 -30.92 -26.87 -7.80
N GLY A 29 -30.80 -26.82 -6.46
CA GLY A 29 -31.36 -27.82 -5.55
C GLY A 29 -30.49 -29.07 -5.31
N ASN A 30 -29.37 -29.22 -6.03
CA ASN A 30 -28.47 -30.36 -5.87
C ASN A 30 -27.20 -29.97 -5.10
N ILE A 31 -26.73 -30.86 -4.22
CA ILE A 31 -25.45 -30.70 -3.54
C ILE A 31 -24.33 -30.94 -4.55
N VAL A 32 -23.50 -29.92 -4.78
CA VAL A 32 -22.39 -29.94 -5.73
C VAL A 32 -21.02 -29.98 -5.04
N GLY A 33 -20.99 -29.81 -3.72
CA GLY A 33 -19.76 -29.83 -2.93
C GLY A 33 -20.04 -29.58 -1.45
N SER A 34 -19.00 -29.67 -0.63
CA SER A 34 -19.08 -29.36 0.79
C SER A 34 -17.76 -28.78 1.30
N TYR A 35 -17.83 -28.00 2.36
CA TYR A 35 -16.70 -27.54 3.13
C TYR A 35 -16.68 -28.23 4.49
N ALA A 36 -15.49 -28.63 4.94
CA ALA A 36 -15.29 -29.30 6.22
C ALA A 36 -14.30 -28.51 7.10
N GLY A 37 -14.82 -27.74 8.06
CA GLY A 37 -14.04 -27.04 9.09
C GLY A 37 -13.06 -25.96 8.61
N SER A 38 -12.97 -25.67 7.31
CA SER A 38 -12.16 -24.59 6.74
C SER A 38 -12.55 -24.26 5.30
N GLY A 39 -12.21 -23.04 4.87
CA GLY A 39 -12.42 -22.56 3.50
C GLY A 39 -12.96 -21.14 3.42
N SER A 40 -13.17 -20.67 2.20
CA SER A 40 -13.84 -19.42 1.88
C SER A 40 -14.88 -19.64 0.78
N PHE A 41 -15.94 -18.84 0.78
CA PHE A 41 -16.94 -18.84 -0.29
C PHE A 41 -17.54 -17.45 -0.50
N GLY A 42 -17.93 -17.18 -1.75
CA GLY A 42 -18.50 -15.89 -2.15
C GLY A 42 -17.48 -14.82 -2.53
N GLU A 43 -16.20 -15.16 -2.67
CA GLU A 43 -15.11 -14.25 -3.06
C GLU A 43 -15.38 -13.48 -4.37
N LEU A 44 -16.06 -14.11 -5.34
CA LEU A 44 -16.42 -13.46 -6.61
C LEU A 44 -17.41 -12.29 -6.42
N ALA A 45 -18.21 -12.31 -5.34
CA ALA A 45 -19.11 -11.21 -5.00
C ALA A 45 -18.35 -9.98 -4.48
N LEU A 46 -17.06 -10.09 -4.14
CA LEU A 46 -16.22 -8.92 -3.84
C LEU A 46 -15.89 -8.17 -5.13
N MET A 47 -15.52 -8.91 -6.18
CA MET A 47 -15.03 -8.34 -7.44
C MET A 47 -16.18 -7.86 -8.35
N TYR A 48 -17.25 -8.65 -8.49
CA TYR A 48 -18.32 -8.35 -9.44
C TYR A 48 -19.71 -8.28 -8.80
N ASN A 49 -20.58 -7.41 -9.35
CA ASN A 49 -21.98 -7.31 -8.90
C ASN A 49 -22.80 -8.46 -9.50
N THR A 50 -22.43 -9.68 -9.14
CA THR A 50 -23.00 -10.89 -9.72
C THR A 50 -24.03 -11.51 -8.77
N PRO A 51 -25.14 -12.05 -9.32
CA PRO A 51 -26.04 -12.89 -8.54
C PRO A 51 -25.29 -14.07 -7.92
N ARG A 52 -25.72 -14.50 -6.75
CA ARG A 52 -25.13 -15.65 -6.06
C ARG A 52 -25.23 -16.91 -6.93
N ALA A 53 -24.09 -17.54 -7.20
CA ALA A 53 -24.02 -18.74 -8.06
C ALA A 53 -24.44 -20.04 -7.35
N ALA A 54 -24.35 -20.09 -6.02
CA ALA A 54 -24.66 -21.27 -5.22
C ALA A 54 -25.18 -20.92 -3.82
N THR A 55 -26.09 -21.73 -3.28
CA THR A 55 -26.57 -21.64 -1.90
C THR A 55 -25.66 -22.44 -0.99
N ILE A 56 -25.35 -21.90 0.20
CA ILE A 56 -24.54 -22.58 1.23
C ILE A 56 -25.45 -22.86 2.41
N ILE A 57 -25.47 -24.09 2.89
CA ILE A 57 -26.26 -24.52 4.05
C ILE A 57 -25.33 -25.11 5.11
N ALA A 58 -25.45 -24.65 6.35
CA ALA A 58 -24.71 -25.21 7.48
C ALA A 58 -25.26 -26.60 7.86
N LYS A 59 -24.36 -27.58 8.00
CA LYS A 59 -24.67 -28.93 8.49
C LYS A 59 -24.48 -29.04 10.00
N THR A 60 -23.53 -28.27 10.52
CA THR A 60 -23.19 -28.24 11.94
C THR A 60 -23.17 -26.79 12.43
N ASP A 61 -23.26 -26.62 13.74
CA ASP A 61 -23.09 -25.31 14.36
C ASP A 61 -21.67 -24.80 14.08
N GLY A 62 -21.58 -23.54 13.69
CA GLY A 62 -20.33 -22.95 13.21
C GLY A 62 -20.31 -21.44 13.37
N VAL A 63 -19.10 -20.88 13.29
CA VAL A 63 -18.87 -19.44 13.29
C VAL A 63 -18.39 -19.04 11.90
N LEU A 64 -18.92 -17.95 11.36
CA LEU A 64 -18.53 -17.38 10.07
C LEU A 64 -18.02 -15.96 10.27
N TRP A 65 -16.86 -15.66 9.69
CA TRP A 65 -16.35 -14.29 9.57
C TRP A 65 -16.77 -13.71 8.24
N ALA A 66 -17.64 -12.70 8.27
CA ALA A 66 -18.16 -12.06 7.05
C ALA A 66 -17.66 -10.63 6.89
N LEU A 67 -17.24 -10.28 5.67
CA LEU A 67 -16.95 -8.90 5.26
C LEU A 67 -17.89 -8.50 4.13
N ASP A 68 -18.40 -7.28 4.18
CA ASP A 68 -19.25 -6.79 3.11
C ASP A 68 -18.46 -6.19 1.94
N ARG A 69 -19.05 -6.24 0.75
CA ARG A 69 -18.45 -5.73 -0.48
C ARG A 69 -18.04 -4.26 -0.36
N THR A 70 -18.90 -3.42 0.20
CA THR A 70 -18.62 -1.99 0.31
C THR A 70 -17.41 -1.76 1.19
N THR A 71 -17.33 -2.42 2.34
CA THR A 71 -16.17 -2.37 3.23
C THR A 71 -14.92 -2.95 2.57
N PHE A 72 -15.01 -4.07 1.83
CA PHE A 72 -13.86 -4.61 1.09
C PHE A 72 -13.35 -3.65 0.02
N GLN A 73 -14.24 -3.15 -0.85
CA GLN A 73 -13.89 -2.16 -1.87
C GLN A 73 -13.34 -0.89 -1.24
N HIS A 74 -13.95 -0.39 -0.17
CA HIS A 74 -13.44 0.75 0.57
C HIS A 74 -12.05 0.47 1.15
N ILE A 75 -11.78 -0.69 1.77
CA ILE A 75 -10.46 -0.99 2.33
C ILE A 75 -9.40 -1.09 1.23
N VAL A 76 -9.68 -1.85 0.18
CA VAL A 76 -8.74 -2.08 -0.94
C VAL A 76 -8.49 -0.78 -1.72
N LEU A 77 -9.56 -0.05 -2.06
CA LEU A 77 -9.44 1.22 -2.79
C LEU A 77 -8.92 2.35 -1.90
N ARG A 78 -9.16 2.32 -0.58
CA ARG A 78 -8.65 3.35 0.34
C ARG A 78 -7.13 3.33 0.40
N GLN A 79 -6.48 2.17 0.36
CA GLN A 79 -5.02 2.15 0.32
C GLN A 79 -4.48 2.77 -0.96
N ALA A 80 -5.06 2.42 -2.12
CA ALA A 80 -4.70 3.04 -3.40
C ALA A 80 -4.99 4.55 -3.42
N PHE A 81 -6.14 4.96 -2.90
CA PHE A 81 -6.56 6.36 -2.80
C PHE A 81 -5.66 7.18 -1.86
N LEU A 82 -5.36 6.66 -0.67
CA LEU A 82 -4.48 7.31 0.29
C LEU A 82 -3.04 7.40 -0.24
N LYS A 83 -2.55 6.34 -0.89
CA LYS A 83 -1.23 6.35 -1.55
C LYS A 83 -1.18 7.43 -2.65
N ARG A 84 -2.24 7.52 -3.47
CA ARG A 84 -2.37 8.55 -4.50
C ARG A 84 -2.42 9.96 -3.92
N GLN A 85 -3.23 10.20 -2.87
CA GLN A 85 -3.27 11.52 -2.22
C GLN A 85 -1.93 11.90 -1.58
N LEU A 86 -1.23 10.95 -0.96
CA LEU A 86 0.07 11.18 -0.35
C LEU A 86 1.09 11.61 -1.43
N TYR A 87 1.15 10.89 -2.55
CA TYR A 87 2.05 11.26 -3.64
C TYR A 87 1.64 12.54 -4.38
N GLU A 88 0.35 12.80 -4.57
CA GLU A 88 -0.11 14.08 -5.14
C GLU A 88 0.31 15.28 -4.27
N ASN A 89 0.20 15.16 -2.94
CA ASN A 89 0.66 16.20 -2.01
C ASN A 89 2.19 16.38 -2.08
N LEU A 90 2.95 15.29 -2.12
CA LEU A 90 4.41 15.32 -2.22
C LEU A 90 4.88 15.91 -3.55
N LEU A 91 4.30 15.50 -4.67
CA LEU A 91 4.61 16.05 -5.99
C LEU A 91 4.26 17.54 -6.09
N SER A 92 3.18 17.97 -5.43
CA SER A 92 2.79 19.39 -5.39
C SER A 92 3.74 20.24 -4.54
N SER A 93 4.47 19.63 -3.60
CA SER A 93 5.44 20.35 -2.74
C SER A 93 6.76 20.65 -3.47
N VAL A 94 7.05 19.97 -4.58
CA VAL A 94 8.27 20.14 -5.37
C VAL A 94 8.01 21.18 -6.46
N PRO A 95 8.64 22.37 -6.42
CA PRO A 95 8.37 23.42 -7.41
C PRO A 95 8.62 23.00 -8.86
N LEU A 96 9.61 22.13 -9.08
CA LEU A 96 9.95 21.58 -10.40
C LEU A 96 8.81 20.73 -10.99
N LEU A 97 8.09 19.99 -10.16
CA LEU A 97 7.03 19.07 -10.57
C LEU A 97 5.65 19.74 -10.60
N GLY A 98 5.57 21.01 -10.20
CA GLY A 98 4.34 21.80 -10.20
C GLY A 98 3.80 22.10 -11.61
N SER A 99 4.64 22.04 -12.64
CA SER A 99 4.25 22.24 -14.05
C SER A 99 3.55 21.04 -14.68
N LEU A 100 3.60 19.87 -14.03
CA LEU A 100 3.02 18.64 -14.57
C LEU A 100 1.49 18.70 -14.60
N SER A 101 0.88 18.03 -15.56
CA SER A 101 -0.55 17.79 -15.59
C SER A 101 -0.97 16.78 -14.52
N ALA A 102 -2.28 16.73 -14.20
CA ALA A 102 -2.81 15.73 -13.28
C ALA A 102 -2.57 14.29 -13.75
N TYR A 103 -2.56 14.06 -15.06
CA TYR A 103 -2.27 12.75 -15.65
C TYR A 103 -0.79 12.36 -15.45
N GLU A 104 0.14 13.28 -15.74
CA GLU A 104 1.59 13.04 -15.53
C GLU A 104 1.93 12.81 -14.06
N ARG A 105 1.31 13.58 -13.14
CA ARG A 105 1.44 13.34 -11.70
C ARG A 105 0.92 11.98 -11.27
N THR A 106 -0.18 11.52 -11.88
CA THR A 106 -0.72 10.18 -11.61
C THR A 106 0.27 9.10 -12.05
N ASN A 107 0.84 9.22 -13.25
CA ASN A 107 1.82 8.25 -13.74
C ASN A 107 3.10 8.22 -12.88
N LEU A 108 3.58 9.38 -12.41
CA LEU A 108 4.69 9.45 -11.47
C LEU A 108 4.35 8.82 -10.12
N ALA A 109 3.16 9.12 -9.57
CA ALA A 109 2.69 8.52 -8.33
C ALA A 109 2.59 6.99 -8.43
N ASP A 110 2.19 6.46 -9.59
CA ASP A 110 2.12 5.02 -9.83
C ASP A 110 3.52 4.38 -9.98
N ALA A 111 4.51 5.12 -10.47
CA ALA A 111 5.89 4.67 -10.57
C ALA A 111 6.63 4.64 -9.22
N LEU A 112 6.16 5.36 -8.20
CA LEU A 112 6.81 5.41 -6.89
C LEU A 112 6.57 4.13 -6.05
N GLY A 113 7.65 3.41 -5.82
CA GLY A 113 7.81 2.31 -4.86
C GLY A 113 8.10 2.81 -3.45
N SER A 114 7.80 1.98 -2.44
CA SER A 114 8.04 2.30 -1.04
C SER A 114 9.13 1.38 -0.49
N HIS A 115 10.22 1.96 -0.01
CA HIS A 115 11.45 1.29 0.39
C HIS A 115 11.76 1.61 1.85
N THR A 116 12.18 0.60 2.62
CA THR A 116 12.56 0.77 4.02
C THR A 116 14.07 0.60 4.16
N TYR A 117 14.69 1.54 4.87
CA TYR A 117 16.11 1.57 5.17
C TYR A 117 16.32 1.46 6.68
N GLU A 118 17.33 0.69 7.06
CA GLU A 118 17.74 0.54 8.45
C GLU A 118 18.59 1.75 8.91
N ASP A 119 18.73 1.92 10.22
CA ASP A 119 19.51 3.02 10.79
C ASP A 119 20.96 3.04 10.26
N GLY A 120 21.44 4.24 9.91
CA GLY A 120 22.79 4.44 9.40
C GLY A 120 22.99 4.07 7.92
N THR A 121 21.97 3.56 7.23
CA THR A 121 22.09 3.19 5.81
C THR A 121 22.28 4.42 4.93
N TRP A 122 23.31 4.41 4.07
CA TRP A 122 23.51 5.42 3.03
C TRP A 122 22.53 5.19 1.88
N ILE A 123 21.70 6.19 1.60
CA ILE A 123 20.71 6.17 0.51
C ILE A 123 21.31 6.80 -0.75
N ILE A 124 22.07 7.88 -0.58
CA ILE A 124 22.79 8.59 -1.64
C ILE A 124 24.21 8.86 -1.13
N GLN A 125 25.21 8.70 -2.00
CA GLN A 125 26.56 9.17 -1.71
C GLN A 125 26.96 10.33 -2.62
N GLU A 126 27.68 11.29 -2.03
CA GLU A 126 28.25 12.42 -2.74
C GLU A 126 29.21 11.95 -3.85
N GLY A 127 29.13 12.59 -5.01
CA GLY A 127 29.97 12.31 -6.18
C GLY A 127 29.44 11.21 -7.10
N GLU A 128 28.45 10.43 -6.68
CA GLU A 128 27.82 9.42 -7.54
C GLU A 128 26.91 10.07 -8.60
N PRO A 129 26.73 9.46 -9.78
CA PRO A 129 25.67 9.87 -10.70
C PRO A 129 24.29 9.64 -10.04
N GLY A 130 23.35 10.53 -10.29
CA GLY A 130 22.04 10.50 -9.63
C GLY A 130 20.90 10.73 -10.61
N GLU A 131 20.11 9.69 -10.87
CA GLU A 131 18.95 9.75 -11.78
C GLU A 131 17.61 9.58 -11.03
N GLU A 132 17.65 9.65 -9.70
CA GLU A 132 16.51 9.35 -8.84
C GLU A 132 16.35 10.43 -7.76
N MET A 133 15.13 10.62 -7.28
CA MET A 133 14.84 11.41 -6.09
C MET A 133 13.96 10.62 -5.14
N TYR A 134 13.99 10.98 -3.86
CA TYR A 134 13.25 10.28 -2.82
C TYR A 134 12.38 11.24 -2.01
N PHE A 135 11.22 10.75 -1.59
CA PHE A 135 10.33 11.41 -0.63
C PHE A 135 10.35 10.64 0.68
N ILE A 136 10.31 11.34 1.81
CA ILE A 136 10.31 10.72 3.13
C ILE A 136 8.87 10.43 3.55
N GLU A 137 8.49 9.15 3.55
CA GLU A 137 7.17 8.73 4.04
C GLU A 137 7.13 8.73 5.57
N GLU A 138 8.17 8.18 6.20
CA GLU A 138 8.31 8.03 7.65
C GLU A 138 9.80 8.01 8.04
N GLY A 139 10.13 8.46 9.26
CA GLY A 139 11.49 8.48 9.78
C GLY A 139 12.25 9.77 9.49
N CYS A 140 13.57 9.67 9.48
CA CYS A 140 14.48 10.81 9.39
C CYS A 140 15.66 10.51 8.46
N VAL A 141 16.07 11.51 7.69
CA VAL A 141 17.27 11.47 6.83
C VAL A 141 18.17 12.65 7.14
N VAL A 142 19.47 12.42 7.25
CA VAL A 142 20.47 13.47 7.38
C VAL A 142 21.19 13.63 6.05
N ILE A 143 21.25 14.87 5.57
CA ILE A 143 22.02 15.27 4.40
C ILE A 143 23.35 15.83 4.87
N SER A 144 24.45 15.32 4.33
CA SER A 144 25.80 15.71 4.71
C SER A 144 26.76 15.76 3.52
N THR A 145 27.84 16.53 3.66
CA THR A 145 28.94 16.60 2.69
C THR A 145 30.27 16.40 3.39
N LYS A 146 31.33 16.06 2.66
CA LYS A 146 32.69 15.97 3.21
C LYS A 146 33.45 17.27 3.01
N ASN A 147 34.10 17.75 4.07
CA ASN A 147 35.02 18.88 3.96
C ASN A 147 36.35 18.46 3.31
N SER A 148 37.25 19.42 3.10
CA SER A 148 38.58 19.17 2.51
C SER A 148 39.46 18.23 3.34
N LYS A 149 39.12 17.95 4.60
CA LYS A 149 39.78 17.01 5.50
C LYS A 149 39.08 15.65 5.60
N GLY A 150 37.97 15.46 4.88
CA GLY A 150 37.17 14.24 4.89
C GLY A 150 36.17 14.13 6.04
N GLU A 151 36.00 15.15 6.86
CA GLU A 151 35.03 15.15 7.96
C GLU A 151 33.61 15.42 7.44
N GLU A 152 32.63 14.70 8.00
CA GLU A 152 31.22 14.85 7.66
C GLU A 152 30.65 16.15 8.23
N ILE A 153 30.18 17.04 7.35
CA ILE A 153 29.44 18.24 7.69
C ILE A 153 27.95 17.98 7.42
N VAL A 154 27.14 17.99 8.46
CA VAL A 154 25.69 17.90 8.34
C VAL A 154 25.14 19.23 7.80
N LEU A 155 24.46 19.16 6.67
CA LEU A 155 23.85 20.31 6.00
C LEU A 155 22.40 20.51 6.44
N LYS A 156 21.63 19.41 6.50
CA LYS A 156 20.20 19.45 6.81
C LYS A 156 19.73 18.12 7.38
N GLN A 157 18.74 18.20 8.26
CA GLN A 157 17.96 17.04 8.71
C GLN A 157 16.56 17.14 8.10
N LEU A 158 16.10 16.05 7.51
CA LEU A 158 14.84 15.95 6.79
C LEU A 158 13.93 14.93 7.46
N HIS A 159 12.63 15.22 7.46
CA HIS A 159 11.61 14.43 8.13
C HIS A 159 10.48 14.06 7.17
N LYS A 160 9.47 13.37 7.68
CA LYS A 160 8.26 13.03 6.95
C LYS A 160 7.73 14.23 6.13
N ASN A 161 7.40 13.96 4.87
CA ASN A 161 6.97 14.90 3.83
C ASN A 161 8.06 15.77 3.21
N ASP A 162 9.31 15.70 3.67
CA ASP A 162 10.43 16.28 2.93
C ASP A 162 10.87 15.37 1.77
N TYR A 163 11.68 15.93 0.86
CA TYR A 163 12.27 15.22 -0.27
C TYR A 163 13.75 15.57 -0.42
N PHE A 164 14.50 14.76 -1.15
CA PHE A 164 15.90 15.00 -1.48
C PHE A 164 16.32 14.27 -2.76
N GLY A 165 17.46 14.68 -3.33
CA GLY A 165 18.03 14.09 -4.54
C GLY A 165 17.58 14.75 -5.85
N GLU A 166 16.74 15.77 -5.76
CA GLU A 166 16.23 16.56 -6.89
C GLU A 166 17.34 17.31 -7.65
N LEU A 167 18.40 17.73 -6.97
CA LEU A 167 19.44 18.57 -7.56
C LEU A 167 20.19 17.88 -8.71
N ALA A 168 20.44 16.57 -8.58
CA ALA A 168 21.13 15.81 -9.63
C ALA A 168 20.28 15.71 -10.91
N LEU A 169 18.95 15.63 -10.76
CA LEU A 169 18.00 15.63 -11.87
C LEU A 169 17.92 16.99 -12.57
N ILE A 170 18.00 18.08 -11.80
CA ILE A 170 17.86 19.45 -12.32
C ILE A 170 19.13 19.92 -13.01
N LEU A 171 20.28 19.69 -12.37
CA LEU A 171 21.56 20.24 -12.81
C LEU A 171 22.29 19.30 -13.77
N HIS A 172 21.85 18.04 -13.90
CA HIS A 172 22.58 16.99 -14.61
C HIS A 172 24.02 16.84 -14.11
N GLU A 173 24.19 17.02 -12.80
CA GLU A 173 25.47 16.93 -12.11
C GLU A 173 25.47 15.75 -11.14
N PRO A 174 26.65 15.23 -10.78
CA PRO A 174 26.77 14.24 -9.70
C PRO A 174 26.16 14.74 -8.39
N ARG A 175 25.79 13.79 -7.53
CA ARG A 175 25.22 14.05 -6.20
C ARG A 175 26.11 15.02 -5.41
N LYS A 176 25.58 16.19 -5.08
CA LYS A 176 26.31 17.25 -4.34
C LYS A 176 26.47 16.98 -2.86
N ALA A 177 25.69 16.06 -2.32
CA ALA A 177 25.68 15.68 -0.92
C ALA A 177 25.28 14.22 -0.77
N SER A 178 25.67 13.63 0.34
CA SER A 178 25.26 12.29 0.77
C SER A 178 23.98 12.37 1.60
N ALA A 179 23.20 11.30 1.62
CA ALA A 179 21.99 11.16 2.42
C ALA A 179 22.02 9.85 3.21
N ARG A 180 21.76 9.91 4.52
CA ARG A 180 21.79 8.76 5.42
C ARG A 180 20.54 8.67 6.28
N ALA A 181 20.00 7.46 6.43
CA ALA A 181 18.88 7.19 7.33
C ALA A 181 19.32 7.35 8.80
N VAL A 182 18.45 7.97 9.60
CA VAL A 182 18.59 8.05 11.07
C VAL A 182 17.36 7.38 11.68
N GLY A 183 17.58 6.24 12.31
CA GLY A 183 16.54 5.27 12.65
C GLY A 183 16.01 4.52 11.42
N ARG A 184 15.02 3.66 11.67
CA ARG A 184 14.29 2.99 10.59
C ARG A 184 13.48 4.03 9.81
N THR A 185 13.83 4.20 8.53
CA THR A 185 13.28 5.25 7.67
C THR A 185 12.64 4.64 6.43
N LYS A 186 11.48 5.14 6.06
CA LYS A 186 10.69 4.69 4.91
C LYS A 186 10.62 5.80 3.87
N LEU A 187 11.04 5.48 2.67
CA LEU A 187 11.15 6.41 1.55
C LEU A 187 10.30 5.96 0.37
N ALA A 188 9.78 6.91 -0.39
CA ALA A 188 9.19 6.66 -1.69
C ALA A 188 10.15 7.11 -2.79
N GLY A 189 10.44 6.22 -3.73
CA GLY A 189 11.36 6.42 -4.86
C GLY A 189 11.05 5.43 -5.99
N PRO A 190 11.72 5.53 -7.14
CA PRO A 190 11.62 4.54 -8.21
C PRO A 190 12.11 3.14 -7.80
#